data_AF-A0A967X1U9-F1
#
_entry.id   AF-A0A967X1U9-F1
#
_cell.length_a   1.000
_cell.length_b   1.000
_cell.length_c   1.000
_cell.angle_alpha   90.00
_cell.angle_beta   90.00
_cell.angle_gamma   90.00
#
_symmetry.space_group_name_H-M   'P 1'
#
loop_
_entity.id
_entity.type
_entity.pdbx_description
1 polymer ?
#
loop_
_entity_poly.entity_id
_entity_poly.type
_entity_poly.pdbx_seq_one_letter_code
_entity_poly.pdbx_strand_id
1 'polypeptide(L)' 'LRVSFFTDFAYGHLNDALASERATATFYGYGAGIGFGIPGTLQGRVQYARPFAGSVNASDGDEDRWWFELTYQF' A
#
# COMPACT_ATOMS: atom_id res chain seq x y z
N LEU A 1 -10.92 14.83 -12.13
CA LEU A 1 -9.61 14.14 -12.07
C LEU A 1 -8.89 14.63 -10.81
N ARG A 2 -8.27 13.73 -10.04
CA ARG A 2 -7.51 14.05 -8.83
C ARG A 2 -6.16 13.33 -8.90
N VAL A 3 -5.08 14.05 -8.63
CA VAL A 3 -3.74 13.50 -8.45
C VAL A 3 -3.39 13.58 -6.96
N SER A 4 -2.75 12.54 -6.43
CA SER A 4 -2.34 12.46 -5.03
C SER A 4 -0.94 11.89 -4.89
N PHE A 5 -0.21 12.36 -3.88
CA PHE A 5 1.05 11.80 -3.41
C PHE A 5 0.89 11.42 -1.94
N PHE A 6 1.53 10.35 -1.50
CA PHE A 6 1.40 9.85 -0.15
C PHE A 6 2.67 9.19 0.36
N THR A 7 2.75 9.07 1.68
CA THR A 7 3.74 8.29 2.41
C THR A 7 3.00 7.57 3.52
N ASP A 8 3.29 6.29 3.68
CA ASP A 8 2.62 5.41 4.62
C ASP A 8 3.64 4.72 5.53
N PHE A 9 3.20 4.45 6.75
CA PHE A 9 3.92 3.70 7.76
C PHE A 9 2.99 2.64 8.34
N ALA A 10 3.50 1.41 8.46
CA ALA A 10 2.82 0.32 9.13
C ALA A 10 3.76 -0.33 10.16
N TYR A 11 3.18 -0.73 11.28
CA TYR A 11 3.86 -1.48 12.33
C TYR A 11 2.95 -2.63 12.79
N GLY A 12 3.54 -3.80 13.01
CA GLY A 12 2.81 -4.99 13.43
C GLY A 12 3.66 -5.93 14.25
N HIS A 13 2.99 -6.87 14.91
CA HIS A 13 3.60 -7.97 15.64
C HIS A 13 3.39 -9.27 14.86
N LEU A 14 4.39 -10.14 14.87
CA LEU A 14 4.24 -11.51 14.39
C LEU A 14 3.45 -12.30 15.44
N ASN A 15 2.39 -12.99 15.01
CA ASN A 15 1.55 -13.78 15.92
C ASN A 15 2.33 -14.93 16.57
N ASP A 16 3.18 -15.62 15.81
CA ASP A 16 3.96 -16.79 16.25
C ASP A 16 5.42 -16.67 15.78
N ALA A 17 6.14 -15.65 16.25
CA ALA A 17 7.53 -15.42 15.86
C ALA A 17 8.45 -16.59 16.29
N LEU A 18 9.25 -17.09 15.35
CA LEU A 18 10.32 -18.03 15.70
C LEU A 18 11.39 -17.34 16.56
N ALA A 19 12.14 -18.10 17.35
CA ALA A 19 13.21 -17.56 18.21
C ALA A 19 14.31 -16.81 17.44
N SER A 20 14.47 -17.10 16.14
CA SER A 20 15.40 -16.44 15.22
C SER A 20 14.84 -15.19 14.55
N GLU A 21 13.53 -14.93 14.69
CA GLU A 21 12.83 -13.84 14.01
C GLU A 21 12.63 -12.64 14.94
N ARG A 22 12.52 -11.46 14.35
CA ARG A 22 12.07 -10.28 15.09
C ARG A 22 10.57 -10.36 15.27
N ALA A 23 10.09 -10.33 16.51
CA ALA A 23 8.65 -10.36 16.83
C ALA A 23 7.83 -9.15 16.33
N THR A 24 8.50 -8.14 15.76
CA THR A 24 7.88 -6.90 15.26
C THR A 24 8.33 -6.63 13.84
N ALA A 25 7.43 -6.10 13.03
CA ALA A 25 7.70 -5.63 11.69
C ALA A 25 7.32 -4.17 11.54
N THR A 26 8.16 -3.41 10.84
CA THR A 26 7.86 -2.04 10.40
C THR A 26 7.99 -1.96 8.88
N PHE A 27 7.10 -1.21 8.25
CA PHE A 27 7.09 -0.95 6.81
C PHE A 27 6.92 0.53 6.55
N TYR A 28 7.68 1.05 5.60
CA TYR A 28 7.58 2.42 5.15
C TYR A 28 7.52 2.47 3.63
N GLY A 29 6.58 3.24 3.10
CA GLY A 29 6.38 3.39 1.67
C GLY A 29 6.06 4.83 1.27
N TYR A 30 6.24 5.12 0.00
CA TYR A 30 5.71 6.33 -0.64
C TYR A 30 5.08 5.97 -1.98
N GLY A 31 4.21 6.85 -2.47
CA GLY A 31 3.53 6.57 -3.72
C GLY A 31 2.79 7.76 -4.31
N ALA A 32 2.18 7.50 -5.46
CA ALA A 32 1.37 8.44 -6.19
C ALA A 32 0.12 7.75 -6.74
N GLY A 33 -0.94 8.51 -6.93
CA GLY A 33 -2.20 8.00 -7.45
C GLY A 33 -2.93 9.00 -8.33
N ILE A 34 -3.69 8.46 -9.27
CA ILE A 34 -4.60 9.21 -10.13
C ILE A 34 -6.00 8.62 -9.94
N GLY A 35 -6.96 9.48 -9.62
CA GLY A 35 -8.36 9.13 -9.46
C GLY A 35 -9.25 9.93 -10.40
N PHE A 36 -10.30 9.29 -10.90
CA PHE A 36 -11.37 9.94 -11.65
C PHE A 36 -12.73 9.40 -11.19
N GLY A 37 -13.78 10.16 -11.44
CA GLY A 37 -15.12 9.70 -11.12
C GLY A 37 -16.21 10.55 -11.74
N ILE A 38 -17.31 9.89 -12.07
CA ILE A 38 -18.60 10.46 -12.41
C ILE A 38 -19.46 10.30 -11.15
N PRO A 39 -19.85 11.40 -10.48
CA PRO A 39 -20.62 11.32 -9.23
C PRO A 39 -21.88 10.46 -9.38
N GLY A 40 -22.07 9.53 -8.44
CA GLY A 40 -23.24 8.63 -8.43
C GLY A 40 -23.22 7.50 -9.45
N THR A 41 -22.12 7.25 -10.17
CA THR A 41 -22.08 6.21 -11.20
C THR A 41 -20.76 5.45 -11.23
N LEU A 42 -19.64 6.14 -11.38
CA LEU A 42 -18.35 5.49 -11.66
C LEU A 42 -17.24 6.16 -10.87
N GLN A 43 -16.39 5.37 -10.22
CA GLN A 43 -15.16 5.85 -9.60
C GLN A 43 -14.02 4.92 -10.00
N GLY A 44 -12.91 5.49 -10.45
CA GLY A 44 -11.70 4.76 -10.83
C GLY A 44 -10.48 5.35 -10.15
N ARG A 45 -9.56 4.49 -9.71
CA ARG A 45 -8.30 4.89 -9.07
C ARG A 45 -7.17 3.97 -9.52
N VAL A 46 -6.05 4.56 -9.91
CA VAL A 46 -4.78 3.88 -10.17
C VAL A 46 -3.76 4.42 -9.18
N GLN A 47 -2.97 3.53 -8.58
CA GLN A 47 -1.93 3.90 -7.63
C GLN A 47 -0.65 3.12 -7.89
N TYR A 48 0.47 3.76 -7.63
CA TYR A 48 1.80 3.17 -7.54
C TYR A 48 2.36 3.45 -6.16
N ALA A 49 2.95 2.45 -5.52
CA ALA A 49 3.73 2.64 -4.32
C ALA A 49 5.05 1.88 -4.38
N ARG A 50 6.05 2.44 -3.71
CA ARG A 50 7.39 1.90 -3.56
C ARG A 50 7.75 1.81 -2.07
N PRO A 51 8.16 0.63 -1.59
CA PRO A 51 8.76 0.51 -0.26
C PRO A 51 10.14 1.20 -0.27
N PHE A 52 10.51 1.83 0.84
CA PHE A 52 11.82 2.49 0.96
C PHE A 52 12.58 2.14 2.24
N ALA A 53 11.89 1.65 3.27
CA ALA A 53 12.51 1.16 4.48
C ALA A 53 11.62 0.12 5.17
N GLY A 54 12.24 -0.79 5.92
CA GLY A 54 11.55 -1.81 6.69
C GLY A 54 12.53 -2.55 7.60
N SER A 55 12.03 -3.12 8.70
CA SER A 55 12.86 -3.84 9.68
C SER A 55 12.88 -5.36 9.47
N VAL A 56 12.10 -5.85 8.51
CA VAL A 56 11.95 -7.26 8.17
C VAL A 56 12.05 -7.37 6.65
N ASN A 57 12.88 -8.29 6.16
CA ASN A 57 12.86 -8.74 4.77
C ASN A 57 11.55 -9.52 4.59
N ALA A 58 10.45 -8.80 4.41
CA ALA A 58 9.18 -9.43 4.14
C ALA A 58 9.27 -10.05 2.75
N SER A 59 8.91 -11.33 2.65
CA SER A 59 8.87 -12.04 1.36
C SER A 59 7.99 -11.36 0.31
N ASP A 60 7.13 -10.43 0.71
CA ASP A 60 6.12 -9.77 -0.13
C ASP A 60 6.17 -8.22 -0.06
N GLY A 61 7.13 -7.64 0.67
CA GLY A 61 7.13 -6.21 1.07
C GLY A 61 8.18 -5.30 0.45
N ASP A 62 9.13 -5.85 -0.32
CA ASP A 62 10.29 -5.11 -0.85
C ASP A 62 10.17 -4.70 -2.33
N GLU A 63 9.02 -4.96 -2.95
CA GLU A 63 8.78 -4.69 -4.36
C GLU A 63 7.84 -3.51 -4.59
N ASP A 64 8.03 -2.83 -5.71
CA ASP A 64 7.12 -1.83 -6.23
C ASP A 64 5.76 -2.45 -6.59
N ARG A 65 4.67 -1.76 -6.27
CA ARG A 65 3.31 -2.29 -6.45
C ARG A 65 2.40 -1.29 -7.13
N TRP A 66 1.47 -1.83 -7.91
CA TRP A 66 0.40 -1.09 -8.58
C TRP A 66 -0.95 -1.60 -8.11
N TRP A 67 -1.86 -0.68 -7.82
CA TRP A 67 -3.26 -1.00 -7.47
C TRP A 67 -4.20 -0.27 -8.40
N PHE A 68 -5.22 -1.00 -8.84
CA PHE A 68 -6.32 -0.48 -9.62
C PHE A 68 -7.63 -0.80 -8.91
N GLU A 69 -8.46 0.22 -8.73
CA GLU A 69 -9.80 0.09 -8.17
C GLU A 69 -10.79 0.72 -9.13
N LEU A 70 -11.87 0.00 -9.43
CA LEU A 70 -12.98 0.48 -10.23
C LEU A 70 -14.28 0.12 -9.51
N THR A 71 -15.04 1.14 -9.15
CA THR A 71 -16.34 1.00 -8.52
C THR A 71 -17.41 1.56 -9.45
N TYR A 72 -18.44 0.75 -9.74
CA TYR A 72 -19.60 1.15 -10.53
C TYR A 72 -20.87 0.97 -9.69
N GLN A 73 -21.70 2.01 -9.64
CA GLN A 73 -23.01 1.99 -8.99
C GLN A 73 -24.10 2.02 -10.06
N PHE A 74 -25.05 1.08 -9.92
CA PHE A 74 -26.22 0.93 -10.77
C PHE A 74 -27.49 1.40 -10.06
#